data_AF-A0A6L6Q3K2-F1
#
_entry.id   AF-A0A6L6Q3K2-F1
#
_cell.length_a   1.000
_cell.length_b   1.000
_cell.length_c   1.000
_cell.angle_alpha   90.00
_cell.angle_beta   90.00
_cell.angle_gamma   90.00
#
_symmetry.space_group_name_H-M   'P 1'
#
loop_
_entity.id
_entity.type
_entity.pdbx_description
1 polymer ?
#
loop_
_entity_poly.entity_id
_entity_poly.type
_entity_poly.pdbx_seq_one_letter_code
_entity_poly.pdbx_strand_id
1 'polypeptide(L)'
;MAAFGWQEWPELPWERAVTMIFVTVGSQMPFDRMVSAIDLWAERTKPDADIFAQIGDSQYRPRAMRYTKALTPAEFSQTVAQADVIVAHAGMGSVLTGMELGKPLVLMPRRGDLQETRNDHQIATAHWLAQRPGIFVAEQDEDLPAALAAAQAASKGSAAISPYASPDLLAAVRQFILHAP
;
A
#
# COMPACT_ATOMS: atom_id res chain seq x y z
N MET A 1 20.09 47.52 -26.19
CA MET A 1 21.11 46.59 -25.67
C MET A 1 20.94 46.54 -24.17
N ALA A 2 20.66 45.44 -23.48
CA ALA A 2 20.45 44.04 -23.84
C ALA A 2 19.39 43.48 -22.87
N ALA A 3 18.58 42.55 -23.35
CA ALA A 3 17.60 41.82 -22.57
C ALA A 3 18.32 40.91 -21.57
N PHE A 4 17.97 40.99 -20.28
CA PHE A 4 18.40 40.01 -19.29
C PHE A 4 17.38 38.86 -19.33
N GLY A 5 17.81 37.74 -19.91
CA GLY A 5 16.97 36.56 -20.11
C GLY A 5 16.60 35.91 -18.78
N TRP A 6 15.30 35.66 -18.60
CA TRP A 6 14.82 34.68 -17.64
C TRP A 6 15.20 33.30 -18.20
N GLN A 7 16.18 32.65 -17.58
CA GLN A 7 16.46 31.26 -17.90
C GLN A 7 15.45 30.41 -17.13
N GLU A 8 14.45 29.90 -17.84
CA GLU A 8 13.47 28.93 -17.33
C GLU A 8 14.24 27.74 -16.74
N TRP A 9 13.95 27.41 -15.48
CA TRP A 9 14.45 26.19 -14.86
C TRP A 9 13.64 25.04 -15.44
N PRO A 10 14.25 23.98 -16.00
CA PRO A 10 13.48 22.82 -16.41
C PRO A 10 12.84 22.21 -15.16
N GLU A 11 11.53 22.03 -15.17
CA GLU A 11 10.84 21.19 -14.19
C GLU A 11 11.48 19.81 -14.24
N LEU A 12 12.36 19.51 -13.27
CA LEU A 12 12.87 18.16 -13.11
C LEU A 12 11.71 17.31 -12.60
N PRO A 13 11.30 16.24 -13.32
CA PRO A 13 10.30 15.32 -12.82
C PRO A 13 10.94 14.56 -11.67
N TRP A 14 10.74 15.03 -10.44
CA TRP A 14 11.05 14.22 -9.28
C TRP A 14 10.03 13.08 -9.27
N GLU A 15 10.37 11.96 -9.89
CA GLU A 15 9.78 10.70 -9.43
C GLU A 15 10.14 10.57 -7.95
N ARG A 16 9.16 10.22 -7.11
CA ARG A 16 9.43 9.92 -5.70
C ARG A 16 10.44 8.78 -5.64
N ALA A 17 11.71 9.12 -5.41
CA ALA A 17 12.78 8.13 -5.30
C ALA A 17 12.60 7.21 -4.08
N VAL A 18 11.79 7.63 -3.10
CA VAL A 18 11.48 6.88 -1.89
C VAL A 18 10.06 6.34 -1.96
N THR A 19 9.94 5.02 -1.86
CA THR A 19 8.66 4.30 -1.78
C THR A 19 8.04 4.52 -0.39
N MET A 20 6.89 5.18 -0.33
CA MET A 20 6.12 5.35 0.90
C MET A 20 5.33 4.08 1.23
N ILE A 21 5.53 3.54 2.43
CA ILE A 21 4.80 2.38 2.94
C ILE A 21 3.82 2.84 4.01
N PHE A 22 2.52 2.61 3.77
CA PHE A 22 1.49 2.87 4.76
C PHE A 22 1.09 1.58 5.48
N VAL A 23 1.26 1.55 6.80
CA VAL A 23 0.86 0.41 7.65
C VAL A 23 -0.43 0.76 8.39
N THR A 24 -1.44 -0.11 8.37
CA THR A 24 -2.70 0.14 9.10
C THR A 24 -3.27 -1.10 9.77
N VAL A 25 -3.58 -0.97 11.07
CA VAL A 25 -4.28 -1.99 11.85
C VAL A 25 -5.80 -1.80 11.87
N GLY A 26 -6.31 -0.77 11.19
CA GLY A 26 -7.70 -0.31 11.30
C GLY A 26 -7.99 0.44 12.60
N SER A 27 -9.27 0.61 12.93
CA SER A 27 -9.71 1.43 14.08
C SER A 27 -10.11 0.65 15.32
N GLN A 28 -10.32 -0.67 15.23
CA GLN A 28 -10.99 -1.43 16.29
C GLN A 28 -10.03 -2.11 17.27
N MET A 29 -8.93 -2.69 16.79
CA MET A 29 -8.05 -3.52 17.60
C MET A 29 -6.57 -3.25 17.27
N PRO A 30 -5.67 -3.26 18.28
CA PRO A 30 -4.24 -3.17 18.05
C PRO A 30 -3.69 -4.42 17.37
N PHE A 31 -2.56 -4.33 16.67
CA PHE A 31 -1.91 -5.50 16.05
C PHE A 31 -0.41 -5.48 16.26
N ASP A 32 0.00 -5.70 17.50
CA ASP A 32 1.39 -5.51 17.94
C ASP A 32 2.39 -6.38 17.16
N ARG A 33 2.01 -7.60 16.78
CA ARG A 33 2.83 -8.49 15.95
C ARG A 33 3.18 -7.85 14.60
N MET A 34 2.18 -7.46 13.80
CA MET A 34 2.43 -6.80 12.51
C MET A 34 3.21 -5.48 12.68
N VAL A 35 2.84 -4.65 13.66
CA VAL A 35 3.49 -3.36 13.89
C VAL A 35 4.97 -3.54 14.26
N SER A 36 5.28 -4.47 15.18
CA SER A 36 6.65 -4.74 15.61
C SER A 36 7.48 -5.43 14.53
N ALA A 37 6.90 -6.34 13.76
CA ALA A 37 7.60 -7.01 12.67
C ALA A 37 8.04 -6.02 11.56
N ILE A 38 7.18 -5.06 11.20
CA ILE A 38 7.54 -4.00 10.25
C ILE A 38 8.61 -3.06 10.83
N ASP A 39 8.50 -2.67 12.09
CA ASP A 39 9.50 -1.80 12.74
C ASP A 39 10.88 -2.45 12.76
N LEU A 40 10.96 -3.73 13.15
CA LEU A 40 12.20 -4.51 13.16
C LEU A 40 12.77 -4.71 11.76
N TRP A 41 11.91 -4.92 10.75
CA TRP A 41 12.34 -5.00 9.36
C TRP A 41 12.97 -3.68 8.89
N ALA A 42 12.34 -2.55 9.21
CA ALA A 42 12.81 -1.21 8.86
C ALA A 42 14.16 -0.91 9.51
N GLU A 43 14.29 -1.18 10.82
CA GLU A 43 15.53 -0.98 11.60
C GLU A 43 16.71 -1.77 11.00
N ARG A 44 16.47 -3.00 10.53
CA ARG A 44 17.54 -3.90 10.06
C ARG A 44 17.92 -3.70 8.59
N THR A 45 16.94 -3.38 7.74
CA THR A 45 17.08 -3.58 6.28
C THR A 45 17.03 -2.27 5.51
N LYS A 46 16.23 -1.30 5.97
CA LYS A 46 16.01 -0.03 5.26
C LYS A 46 15.75 1.11 6.24
N PRO A 47 16.80 1.63 6.91
CA PRO A 47 16.64 2.76 7.83
C PRO A 47 16.09 4.03 7.16
N ASP A 48 16.25 4.16 5.83
CA ASP A 48 15.74 5.29 5.04
C ASP A 48 14.36 5.03 4.41
N ALA A 49 13.65 3.96 4.82
CA ALA A 49 12.29 3.72 4.32
C ALA A 49 11.31 4.77 4.86
N ASP A 50 10.52 5.39 3.98
CA ASP A 50 9.43 6.26 4.41
C ASP A 50 8.22 5.41 4.82
N ILE A 51 8.12 5.14 6.11
CA ILE A 51 7.03 4.35 6.69
C ILE A 51 6.19 5.22 7.60
N PHE A 52 4.88 5.19 7.37
CA PHE A 52 3.88 5.79 8.25
C PHE A 52 2.87 4.74 8.69
N ALA A 53 2.60 4.66 10.00
CA ALA A 53 1.75 3.63 10.57
C ALA A 53 0.55 4.19 11.34
N GLN A 54 -0.64 3.67 11.08
CA GLN A 54 -1.80 3.74 11.97
C GLN A 54 -1.81 2.48 12.85
N ILE A 55 -1.46 2.62 14.14
CA ILE A 55 -1.18 1.48 15.03
C ILE A 55 -2.30 1.15 16.03
N GLY A 56 -3.40 1.92 16.06
CA GLY A 56 -4.46 1.74 17.06
C GLY A 56 -3.94 1.97 18.48
N ASP A 57 -4.58 1.34 19.47
CA ASP A 57 -4.11 1.31 20.86
C ASP A 57 -3.09 0.19 21.11
N SER A 58 -2.13 0.04 20.19
CA SER A 58 -1.01 -0.89 20.31
C SER A 58 -0.22 -0.64 21.60
N GLN A 59 0.35 -1.68 22.23
CA GLN A 59 1.26 -1.51 23.36
C GLN A 59 2.70 -1.30 22.88
N TYR A 60 3.04 -1.85 21.72
CA TYR A 60 4.30 -1.62 21.05
C TYR A 60 4.43 -0.17 20.56
N ARG A 61 5.63 0.41 20.71
CA ARG A 61 5.95 1.78 20.25
C ARG A 61 7.06 1.70 19.19
N PRO A 62 6.74 1.95 17.91
CA PRO A 62 7.73 1.91 16.84
C PRO A 62 8.89 2.88 17.06
N ARG A 63 10.09 2.48 16.62
CA ARG A 63 11.34 3.24 16.73
C ARG A 63 11.93 3.60 15.38
N ALA A 64 11.63 2.85 14.34
CA ALA A 64 12.16 3.01 12.97
C ALA A 64 11.11 3.57 11.99
N MET A 65 9.89 3.89 12.45
CA MET A 65 8.84 4.47 11.61
C MET A 65 8.01 5.54 12.32
N ARG A 66 7.42 6.44 11.54
CA ARG A 66 6.46 7.44 12.03
C ARG A 66 5.12 6.75 12.27
N TYR A 67 4.39 7.15 13.32
CA TYR A 67 3.10 6.54 13.60
C TYR A 67 2.08 7.50 14.24
N THR A 68 0.81 7.13 14.10
CA THR A 68 -0.33 7.68 14.84
C THR A 68 -1.19 6.54 15.37
N LYS A 69 -1.97 6.80 16.42
CA LYS A 69 -2.95 5.82 16.92
C LYS A 69 -4.15 5.70 15.98
N ALA A 70 -4.64 6.82 15.48
CA ALA A 70 -5.87 6.88 14.70
C ALA A 70 -5.74 7.91 13.58
N LEU A 71 -6.55 7.70 12.55
CA LEU A 71 -6.76 8.61 11.44
C LEU A 71 -8.28 8.80 11.29
N THR A 72 -8.69 10.03 10.99
CA THR A 72 -10.04 10.28 10.47
C THR A 72 -10.19 9.62 9.08
N PRO A 73 -11.42 9.39 8.61
CA PRO A 73 -11.64 8.83 7.27
C PRO A 73 -10.95 9.65 6.15
N ALA A 74 -10.95 10.97 6.25
CA ALA A 74 -10.31 11.85 5.27
C ALA A 74 -8.78 11.68 5.27
N GLU A 75 -8.15 11.66 6.45
CA GLU A 75 -6.71 11.45 6.57
C GLU A 75 -6.30 10.05 6.12
N PHE A 76 -7.12 9.03 6.42
CA PHE A 76 -6.90 7.66 5.95
C PHE A 76 -6.88 7.61 4.42
N SER A 77 -7.92 8.11 3.76
CA SER A 77 -7.99 8.13 2.29
C SER A 77 -6.83 8.90 1.66
N GLN A 78 -6.46 10.06 2.24
CA GLN A 78 -5.31 10.84 1.79
C GLN A 78 -4.00 10.06 1.94
N THR A 79 -3.82 9.38 3.06
CA THR A 79 -2.62 8.57 3.34
C THR A 79 -2.53 7.40 2.36
N VAL A 80 -3.64 6.70 2.11
CA VAL A 80 -3.70 5.61 1.13
C VAL A 80 -3.35 6.12 -0.27
N ALA A 81 -3.88 7.27 -0.69
CA ALA A 81 -3.59 7.85 -1.99
C ALA A 81 -2.09 8.17 -2.16
N GLN A 82 -1.43 8.61 -1.09
CA GLN A 82 0.00 8.94 -1.08
C GLN A 82 0.92 7.73 -0.95
N ALA A 83 0.41 6.58 -0.50
CA ALA A 83 1.18 5.36 -0.31
C ALA A 83 1.50 4.69 -1.64
N ASP A 84 2.69 4.11 -1.72
CA ASP A 84 3.12 3.29 -2.86
C ASP A 84 2.88 1.79 -2.59
N VAL A 85 2.87 1.41 -1.32
CA VAL A 85 2.51 0.08 -0.81
C VAL A 85 1.70 0.24 0.48
N ILE A 86 0.66 -0.58 0.64
CA ILE A 86 -0.12 -0.64 1.88
C ILE A 86 0.15 -1.97 2.56
N VAL A 87 0.43 -1.94 3.87
CA VAL A 87 0.49 -3.12 4.73
C VAL A 87 -0.71 -3.07 5.66
N ALA A 88 -1.52 -4.12 5.67
CA ALA A 88 -2.71 -4.18 6.49
C ALA A 88 -3.01 -5.59 7.00
N HIS A 89 -3.87 -5.68 8.00
CA HIS A 89 -4.56 -6.92 8.28
C HIS A 89 -5.61 -7.22 7.19
N ALA A 90 -6.14 -8.45 7.17
CA ALA A 90 -7.18 -8.86 6.22
C ALA A 90 -8.58 -8.27 6.55
N GLY A 91 -8.63 -6.99 6.96
CA GLY A 91 -9.85 -6.23 7.16
C GLY A 91 -10.32 -5.57 5.87
N MET A 92 -11.60 -5.75 5.53
CA MET A 92 -12.13 -5.36 4.23
C MET A 92 -12.05 -3.86 3.92
N GLY A 93 -12.08 -2.97 4.92
CA GLY A 93 -11.99 -1.52 4.68
C GLY A 93 -10.68 -1.13 3.97
N SER A 94 -9.54 -1.50 4.54
CA SER A 94 -8.23 -1.22 3.95
C SER A 94 -8.01 -1.95 2.62
N VAL A 95 -8.50 -3.19 2.51
CA VAL A 95 -8.44 -3.98 1.27
C VAL A 95 -9.19 -3.27 0.15
N LEU A 96 -10.46 -2.90 0.37
CA LEU A 96 -11.28 -2.27 -0.67
C LEU A 96 -10.70 -0.93 -1.10
N THR A 97 -10.34 -0.05 -0.16
CA THR A 97 -9.75 1.26 -0.51
C THR A 97 -8.42 1.12 -1.24
N GLY A 98 -7.55 0.17 -0.84
CA GLY A 98 -6.30 -0.09 -1.54
C GLY A 98 -6.53 -0.60 -2.96
N MET A 99 -7.48 -1.53 -3.14
CA MET A 99 -7.86 -2.05 -4.45
C MET A 99 -8.47 -0.96 -5.36
N GLU A 100 -9.36 -0.12 -4.84
CA GLU A 100 -9.99 0.99 -5.56
C GLU A 100 -8.96 1.99 -6.10
N LEU A 101 -7.86 2.19 -5.36
CA LEU A 101 -6.77 3.09 -5.73
C LEU A 101 -5.60 2.39 -6.44
N GLY A 102 -5.77 1.11 -6.80
CA GLY A 102 -4.75 0.32 -7.52
C GLY A 102 -3.44 0.15 -6.75
N LYS A 103 -3.49 0.21 -5.41
CA LYS A 103 -2.30 0.15 -4.56
C LYS A 103 -1.92 -1.31 -4.28
N PRO A 104 -0.64 -1.69 -4.46
CA PRO A 104 -0.14 -2.97 -3.96
C PRO A 104 -0.40 -3.14 -2.47
N LEU A 105 -0.95 -4.28 -2.08
CA LEU A 105 -1.37 -4.62 -0.72
C LEU A 105 -0.56 -5.81 -0.20
N VAL A 106 0.09 -5.62 0.94
CA VAL A 106 0.63 -6.71 1.75
C VAL A 106 -0.34 -6.98 2.89
N LEU A 107 -0.92 -8.18 2.91
CA LEU A 107 -1.87 -8.60 3.93
C LEU A 107 -1.21 -9.54 4.92
N MET A 108 -1.34 -9.23 6.20
CA MET A 108 -0.92 -10.09 7.30
C MET A 108 -2.14 -10.42 8.16
N PRO A 109 -2.72 -11.63 8.08
CA PRO A 109 -3.92 -11.95 8.82
C PRO A 109 -3.64 -12.03 10.32
N ARG A 110 -4.59 -11.56 11.13
CA ARG A 110 -4.61 -11.88 12.56
C ARG A 110 -4.89 -13.37 12.75
N ARG A 111 -4.25 -13.96 13.76
CA ARG A 111 -4.43 -15.37 14.08
C ARG A 111 -5.21 -15.56 15.38
N GLY A 112 -6.15 -16.49 15.36
CA GLY A 112 -6.96 -16.84 16.54
C GLY A 112 -6.14 -17.56 17.60
N ASP A 113 -5.19 -18.42 17.19
CA ASP A 113 -4.30 -19.14 18.11
C ASP A 113 -3.31 -18.24 18.84
N LEU A 114 -2.98 -17.07 18.29
CA LEU A 114 -2.22 -15.99 18.95
C LEU A 114 -3.12 -15.01 19.73
N GLN A 115 -4.42 -15.28 19.82
CA GLN A 115 -5.43 -14.41 20.46
C GLN A 115 -5.52 -12.99 19.87
N GLU A 116 -5.14 -12.81 18.60
CA GLU A 116 -5.20 -11.51 17.92
C GLU A 116 -6.60 -11.20 17.38
N THR A 117 -7.42 -12.24 17.23
CA THR A 117 -8.80 -12.23 16.73
C THR A 117 -9.56 -13.40 17.37
N ARG A 118 -10.90 -13.38 17.29
CA ARG A 118 -11.75 -14.44 17.89
C ARG A 118 -11.71 -15.76 17.14
N ASN A 119 -11.38 -15.74 15.85
CA ASN A 119 -11.31 -16.90 14.97
C ASN A 119 -10.48 -16.57 13.71
N ASP A 120 -10.16 -17.60 12.94
CA ASP A 120 -9.25 -17.53 11.79
C ASP A 120 -9.91 -17.04 10.48
N HIS A 121 -11.02 -16.30 10.56
CA HIS A 121 -11.69 -15.76 9.37
C HIS A 121 -10.77 -14.86 8.53
N GLN A 122 -9.81 -14.19 9.16
CA GLN A 122 -8.83 -13.35 8.46
C GLN A 122 -7.84 -14.18 7.65
N ILE A 123 -7.46 -15.37 8.12
CA ILE A 123 -6.57 -16.29 7.39
C ILE A 123 -7.29 -16.75 6.11
N ALA A 124 -8.53 -17.23 6.22
CA ALA A 124 -9.32 -17.63 5.07
C ALA A 124 -9.51 -16.49 4.06
N THR A 125 -9.77 -15.27 4.55
CA THR A 125 -9.91 -14.07 3.71
C THR A 125 -8.60 -13.74 2.98
N ALA A 126 -7.46 -13.78 3.69
CA ALA A 126 -6.16 -13.51 3.11
C ALA A 126 -5.82 -14.51 1.99
N HIS A 127 -6.03 -15.82 2.20
CA HIS A 127 -5.79 -16.83 1.16
C HIS A 127 -6.67 -16.63 -0.08
N TRP A 128 -7.94 -16.28 0.11
CA TRP A 128 -8.83 -16.00 -1.02
C TRP A 128 -8.38 -14.75 -1.81
N LEU A 129 -7.92 -13.71 -1.10
CA LEU A 129 -7.42 -12.48 -1.71
C LEU A 129 -6.06 -12.64 -2.37
N ALA A 130 -5.21 -13.58 -1.91
CA ALA A 130 -3.88 -13.84 -2.47
C ALA A 130 -3.90 -14.18 -3.98
N GLN A 131 -5.04 -14.64 -4.50
CA GLN A 131 -5.22 -14.94 -5.92
C GLN A 131 -5.47 -13.69 -6.78
N ARG A 132 -5.61 -12.52 -6.17
CA ARG A 132 -5.88 -11.26 -6.88
C ARG A 132 -4.57 -10.54 -7.22
N PRO A 133 -4.44 -9.96 -8.43
CA PRO A 133 -3.28 -9.14 -8.78
C PRO A 133 -3.07 -8.00 -7.79
N GLY A 134 -1.81 -7.75 -7.43
CA GLY A 134 -1.43 -6.68 -6.51
C GLY A 134 -1.66 -6.98 -5.03
N ILE A 135 -2.12 -8.19 -4.66
CA ILE A 135 -2.22 -8.64 -3.28
C ILE A 135 -1.12 -9.67 -2.98
N PHE A 136 -0.39 -9.44 -1.90
CA PHE A 136 0.68 -10.28 -1.38
C PHE A 136 0.33 -10.65 0.06
N VAL A 137 0.53 -11.90 0.47
CA VAL A 137 0.18 -12.34 1.82
C VAL A 137 1.45 -12.73 2.58
N ALA A 138 1.56 -12.24 3.80
CA ALA A 138 2.56 -12.66 4.78
C ALA A 138 1.81 -13.35 5.93
N GLU A 139 1.87 -14.67 6.01
CA GLU A 139 1.16 -15.43 7.05
C GLU A 139 1.87 -15.30 8.40
N GLN A 140 3.21 -15.26 8.35
CA GLN A 140 4.09 -15.04 9.48
C GLN A 140 4.94 -13.77 9.32
N ASP A 141 5.56 -13.38 10.41
CA ASP A 141 6.42 -12.19 10.49
C ASP A 141 7.63 -12.34 9.55
N GLU A 142 8.12 -13.58 9.39
CA GLU A 142 9.25 -13.93 8.52
C GLU A 142 8.91 -13.80 7.03
N ASP A 143 7.63 -13.82 6.66
CA ASP A 143 7.19 -13.71 5.26
C ASP A 143 7.12 -12.24 4.78
N LEU A 144 7.01 -11.29 5.73
CA LEU A 144 6.86 -9.87 5.44
C LEU A 144 7.95 -9.30 4.52
N PRO A 145 9.25 -9.58 4.71
CA PRO A 145 10.28 -9.02 3.83
C PRO A 145 10.10 -9.41 2.36
N ALA A 146 9.73 -10.67 2.10
CA ALA A 146 9.49 -11.17 0.75
C ALA A 146 8.23 -10.55 0.14
N ALA A 147 7.14 -10.49 0.91
CA ALA A 147 5.89 -9.88 0.48
C ALA A 147 6.05 -8.37 0.18
N LEU A 148 6.78 -7.64 1.03
CA LEU A 148 7.11 -6.23 0.83
C LEU A 148 7.96 -6.03 -0.43
N ALA A 149 8.98 -6.85 -0.65
CA ALA A 149 9.81 -6.75 -1.85
C ALA A 149 8.99 -6.96 -3.14
N ALA A 150 8.08 -7.95 -3.14
CA ALA A 150 7.19 -8.21 -4.27
C ALA A 150 6.21 -7.05 -4.49
N ALA A 151 5.61 -6.51 -3.44
CA ALA A 151 4.71 -5.36 -3.51
C ALA A 151 5.41 -4.08 -4.02
N GLN A 152 6.63 -3.82 -3.54
CA GLN A 152 7.45 -2.70 -4.02
C GLN A 152 7.81 -2.84 -5.51
N ALA A 153 8.13 -4.05 -5.97
CA ALA A 153 8.38 -4.32 -7.38
C ALA A 153 7.12 -4.09 -8.24
N ALA A 154 5.95 -4.54 -7.77
CA ALA A 154 4.68 -4.31 -8.43
C ALA A 154 4.31 -2.82 -8.49
N SER A 155 4.60 -2.06 -7.43
CA SER A 155 4.39 -0.60 -7.37
C SER A 155 5.19 0.14 -8.45
N LYS A 156 6.46 -0.23 -8.63
CA LYS A 156 7.34 0.33 -9.67
C LYS A 156 6.93 -0.08 -11.09
N GLY A 157 6.30 -1.23 -11.25
CA GLY A 157 5.78 -1.72 -12.53
C GLY A 157 4.47 -1.05 -12.97
N SER A 158 3.75 -0.40 -12.05
CA SER A 158 2.61 0.45 -12.35
C SER A 158 3.10 1.83 -12.81
N ALA A 159 3.79 1.89 -13.94
CA ALA A 159 3.97 3.15 -14.66
C ALA A 159 2.59 3.80 -14.79
N ALA A 160 2.49 5.09 -14.43
CA ALA A 160 1.25 5.84 -14.37
C ALA A 160 0.31 5.45 -15.51
N ILE A 161 -0.92 5.02 -15.19
CA ILE A 161 -1.94 4.81 -16.21
C ILE A 161 -2.03 6.12 -17.00
N SER A 162 -1.60 6.06 -18.26
CA SER A 162 -1.69 7.21 -19.15
C SER A 162 -3.12 7.74 -19.10
N PRO A 163 -3.33 9.07 -19.04
CA PRO A 163 -4.68 9.64 -19.12
C PRO A 163 -5.37 9.30 -20.46
N TYR A 164 -4.62 8.71 -21.40
CA TYR A 164 -5.11 8.17 -22.65
C TYR A 164 -5.27 6.65 -22.56
N ALA A 165 -6.46 6.17 -22.93
CA ALA A 165 -6.73 4.75 -23.11
C ALA A 165 -5.71 4.13 -24.08
N SER A 166 -5.35 2.86 -23.85
CA SER A 166 -4.44 2.14 -24.74
C SER A 166 -5.00 2.09 -26.17
N PRO A 167 -4.14 2.04 -27.21
CA PRO A 167 -4.59 1.90 -28.60
C PRO A 167 -5.53 0.70 -28.79
N ASP A 168 -5.27 -0.40 -28.09
CA ASP A 168 -6.09 -1.62 -28.14
C ASP A 168 -7.47 -1.42 -27.52
N LEU A 169 -7.56 -0.73 -26.38
CA LEU A 169 -8.84 -0.40 -25.75
C LEU A 169 -9.64 0.57 -26.62
N LEU A 170 -8.99 1.59 -27.19
CA LEU A 170 -9.62 2.51 -28.14
C LEU A 170 -10.11 1.78 -29.39
N ALA A 171 -9.34 0.82 -29.91
CA ALA A 171 -9.74 0.01 -31.05
C ALA A 171 -10.96 -0.87 -30.72
N ALA A 172 -10.97 -1.53 -29.55
CA ALA A 172 -12.08 -2.36 -29.10
C ALA A 172 -13.38 -1.55 -28.93
N VAL A 173 -13.29 -0.38 -28.28
CA VAL A 173 -14.45 0.52 -28.11
C VAL A 173 -14.94 1.05 -29.46
N ARG A 174 -14.04 1.44 -30.38
CA ARG A 174 -14.42 1.85 -31.73
C ARG A 174 -15.11 0.74 -32.49
N GLN A 175 -14.59 -0.48 -32.43
CA GLN A 175 -15.20 -1.64 -33.08
C GLN A 175 -16.60 -1.90 -32.52
N PHE A 176 -16.76 -1.83 -31.20
CA PHE A 176 -18.06 -2.00 -30.54
C PHE A 176 -19.07 -0.94 -30.99
N ILE A 177 -18.70 0.35 -31.01
CA ILE A 177 -19.61 1.43 -31.44
C ILE A 177 -19.99 1.28 -32.92
N LEU A 178 -19.05 0.88 -33.78
CA LEU A 178 -19.27 0.78 -35.22
C LEU A 178 -20.01 -0.48 -35.66
N HIS A 179 -20.04 -1.52 -34.82
CA HIS A 179 -20.66 -2.82 -35.13
C HIS A 179 -21.73 -3.22 -34.10
N ALA A 180 -22.18 -2.28 -33.26
CA ALA A 180 -23.34 -2.49 -32.42
C ALA A 180 -24.60 -2.60 -33.32
N PRO A 181 -25.42 -3.65 -33.16
CA PRO A 181 -26.62 -3.87 -33.97
C PRO A 181 -27.71 -2.82 -33.74
#